data_AF-A0A1C3F714-F1
#
_entry.id   AF-A0A1C3F714-F1
#
_cell.length_a   1.000
_cell.length_b   1.000
_cell.length_c   1.000
_cell.angle_alpha   90.00
_cell.angle_beta   90.00
_cell.angle_gamma   90.00
#
_symmetry.space_group_name_H-M   'P 1'
#
loop_
_entity.id
_entity.type
_entity.pdbx_description
1 polymer ?
#
loop_
_entity_poly.entity_id
_entity_poly.type
_entity_poly.pdbx_seq_one_letter_code
_entity_poly.pdbx_strand_id
1 'polypeptide(L)'
;MLLNFNKLLGNKKRNSKVFNKSTVEAKVSVTERNSEKQLDEITNIKEEKIIIQFTGASPANGGLLVGFFISNGFSKKITCTNVSLILIDSNKHILARQSFDGETIGEVNSYSEKACVARFLPKNVFVNKIPKDIQLCFDLS
;
A
#
# COMPACT_ATOMS: atom_id res chain seq x y z
N MET A 1 1.47 -11.61 32.57
CA MET A 1 0.91 -10.24 32.65
C MET A 1 -0.01 -10.07 31.44
N LEU A 2 -1.32 -10.12 31.65
CA LEU A 2 -2.36 -10.15 30.60
C LEU A 2 -2.91 -8.73 30.41
N LEU A 3 -2.86 -8.17 29.20
CA LEU A 3 -3.48 -6.89 28.88
C LEU A 3 -4.91 -7.11 28.36
N ASN A 4 -5.89 -6.63 29.12
CA ASN A 4 -7.30 -6.53 28.74
C ASN A 4 -7.56 -5.22 27.98
N PHE A 5 -8.11 -5.31 26.78
CA PHE A 5 -8.61 -4.15 26.03
C PHE A 5 -10.13 -4.05 26.18
N ASN A 6 -10.57 -3.04 26.93
CA ASN A 6 -11.99 -2.70 27.04
C ASN A 6 -12.46 -1.92 25.80
N LYS A 7 -13.53 -2.43 25.20
CA LYS A 7 -14.38 -1.79 24.18
C LYS A 7 -14.79 -0.38 24.61
N LEU A 8 -14.55 0.61 23.74
CA LEU A 8 -15.28 1.88 23.72
C LEU A 8 -15.95 2.03 22.36
N LEU A 9 -17.19 1.53 22.27
CA LEU A 9 -18.12 1.86 21.20
C LEU A 9 -18.67 3.26 21.45
N GLY A 10 -18.20 4.23 20.67
CA GLY A 10 -18.83 5.55 20.53
C GLY A 10 -19.54 5.63 19.18
N ASN A 11 -20.86 5.43 19.17
CA ASN A 11 -21.72 5.66 18.01
C ASN A 11 -21.70 7.14 17.59
N LYS A 12 -21.35 7.45 16.33
CA LYS A 12 -21.82 8.68 15.66
C LYS A 12 -22.12 8.43 14.18
N LYS A 13 -23.39 8.60 13.83
CA LYS A 13 -24.02 8.44 12.52
C LYS A 13 -23.85 9.72 11.66
N ARG A 14 -23.91 9.53 10.33
CA ARG A 14 -24.14 10.50 9.21
C ARG A 14 -22.90 11.29 8.73
N ASN A 15 -22.64 11.50 7.44
CA ASN A 15 -23.39 11.32 6.19
C ASN A 15 -22.42 11.01 5.04
N SER A 16 -22.87 10.23 4.08
CA SER A 16 -22.21 9.90 2.82
C SER A 16 -22.16 11.11 1.88
N LYS A 17 -21.00 11.35 1.26
CA LYS A 17 -20.90 12.15 0.04
C LYS A 17 -20.06 11.39 -0.98
N VAL A 18 -20.75 11.06 -2.05
CA VAL A 18 -20.38 10.24 -3.20
C VAL A 18 -19.17 10.85 -3.92
N PHE A 19 -18.13 10.06 -4.18
CA PHE A 19 -17.10 10.38 -5.17
C PHE A 19 -17.30 9.50 -6.39
N ASN A 20 -17.48 10.15 -7.54
CA ASN A 20 -17.81 9.55 -8.82
C ASN A 20 -16.64 8.70 -9.35
N LYS A 21 -16.89 7.40 -9.52
CA LYS A 21 -16.00 6.46 -10.22
C LYS A 21 -16.36 6.46 -11.70
N SER A 22 -15.42 6.89 -12.54
CA SER A 22 -15.48 6.70 -13.99
C SER A 22 -15.07 5.27 -14.33
N THR A 23 -16.03 4.40 -14.65
CA THR A 23 -15.78 3.11 -15.28
C THR A 23 -16.60 3.05 -16.57
N VAL A 24 -15.92 2.89 -17.71
CA VAL A 24 -16.55 2.60 -19.00
C VAL A 24 -16.75 1.09 -19.08
N GLU A 25 -18.02 0.67 -19.16
CA GLU A 25 -18.41 -0.73 -19.32
C GLU A 25 -18.38 -1.15 -20.80
N ALA A 26 -17.74 -2.28 -21.09
CA ALA A 26 -18.03 -3.07 -22.29
C ALA A 26 -18.83 -4.30 -21.85
N LYS A 27 -20.06 -4.41 -22.38
CA LYS A 27 -21.02 -5.50 -22.14
C LYS A 27 -20.50 -6.83 -22.71
N VAL A 28 -20.58 -7.90 -21.91
CA VAL A 28 -20.79 -9.28 -22.41
C VAL A 28 -21.84 -9.97 -21.54
N SER A 29 -22.82 -10.55 -22.23
CA SER A 29 -24.03 -11.21 -21.78
C SER A 29 -23.87 -12.72 -21.58
N VAL A 30 -24.92 -13.36 -21.03
CA VAL A 30 -25.23 -14.82 -20.90
C VAL A 30 -24.97 -15.36 -19.47
N THR A 31 -25.96 -15.37 -18.56
CA THR A 31 -27.12 -16.29 -18.34
C THR A 31 -26.78 -17.55 -17.53
N GLU A 32 -27.08 -17.43 -16.23
CA GLU A 32 -27.59 -18.40 -15.23
C GLU A 32 -27.18 -19.88 -15.24
N ARG A 33 -26.61 -20.33 -14.10
CA ARG A 33 -27.18 -21.44 -13.32
C ARG A 33 -26.68 -21.49 -11.86
N ASN A 34 -27.61 -21.12 -10.98
CA ASN A 34 -27.83 -21.44 -9.57
C ASN A 34 -26.90 -22.50 -8.90
N SER A 35 -26.21 -22.13 -7.81
CA SER A 35 -26.12 -22.87 -6.52
C SER A 35 -25.29 -22.07 -5.49
N GLU A 36 -25.98 -21.60 -4.45
CA GLU A 36 -25.49 -21.35 -3.08
C GLU A 36 -24.36 -20.33 -2.86
N LYS A 37 -24.79 -19.13 -2.43
CA LYS A 37 -24.01 -17.97 -2.02
C LYS A 37 -23.09 -18.29 -0.83
N GLN A 38 -21.86 -18.71 -1.12
CA GLN A 38 -20.72 -18.60 -0.20
C GLN A 38 -19.70 -17.61 -0.78
N LEU A 39 -19.52 -16.51 -0.07
CA LEU A 39 -18.28 -15.72 -0.02
C LEU A 39 -17.81 -15.03 -1.32
N ASP A 40 -18.71 -14.36 -2.04
CA ASP A 40 -18.35 -13.48 -3.15
C ASP A 40 -18.52 -12.01 -2.78
N GLU A 41 -17.61 -11.42 -1.98
CA GLU A 41 -17.50 -9.95 -1.93
C GLU A 41 -16.24 -9.36 -1.27
N ILE A 42 -15.05 -9.94 -1.41
CA ILE A 42 -13.83 -9.14 -1.25
C ILE A 42 -12.79 -9.52 -2.30
N THR A 43 -12.83 -8.75 -3.39
CA THR A 43 -11.82 -8.59 -4.44
C THR A 43 -11.48 -9.82 -5.28
N ASN A 44 -11.94 -9.76 -6.53
CA ASN A 44 -11.40 -10.43 -7.70
C ASN A 44 -9.84 -10.29 -7.75
N ILE A 45 -9.10 -11.22 -7.13
CA ILE A 45 -7.63 -11.32 -7.20
C ILE A 45 -7.26 -11.85 -8.60
N LYS A 46 -7.49 -11.03 -9.62
CA LYS A 46 -7.06 -11.22 -11.02
C LYS A 46 -6.00 -10.20 -11.45
N GLU A 47 -5.46 -9.43 -10.52
CA GLU A 47 -4.38 -8.50 -10.83
C GLU A 47 -3.06 -9.11 -10.39
N GLU A 48 -2.38 -9.77 -11.33
CA GLU A 48 -0.99 -10.22 -11.24
C GLU A 48 -0.04 -9.02 -11.12
N LYS A 49 -0.10 -8.31 -9.99
CA LYS A 49 0.60 -7.06 -9.73
C LYS A 49 1.19 -7.05 -8.33
N ILE A 50 2.23 -6.23 -8.17
CA ILE A 50 2.74 -5.84 -6.85
C ILE A 50 2.16 -4.48 -6.51
N ILE A 51 1.61 -4.36 -5.31
CA ILE A 51 1.01 -3.13 -4.80
C ILE A 51 1.85 -2.65 -3.61
N ILE A 52 2.07 -1.34 -3.52
CA ILE A 52 2.69 -0.71 -2.36
C ILE A 52 1.71 0.26 -1.70
N GLN A 53 1.58 0.17 -0.38
CA GLN A 53 0.67 1.01 0.40
C GLN A 53 1.44 1.72 1.50
N PHE A 54 1.50 3.04 1.42
CA PHE A 54 2.15 3.88 2.44
C PHE A 54 1.37 3.87 3.75
N THR A 55 2.05 3.66 4.88
CA THR A 55 1.42 3.71 6.21
C THR A 55 1.86 4.90 7.04
N GLY A 56 3.08 5.40 6.83
CA GLY A 56 3.56 6.59 7.53
C GLY A 56 5.06 6.84 7.35
N ALA A 57 5.49 8.05 7.70
CA ALA A 57 6.89 8.41 7.74
C ALA A 57 7.19 9.17 9.04
N SER A 58 8.32 8.87 9.67
CA SER A 58 8.80 9.57 10.86
C SER A 58 10.27 9.98 10.72
N PRO A 59 10.70 11.10 11.32
CA PRO A 59 12.09 11.51 11.32
C PRO A 59 13.00 10.51 12.03
N ALA A 60 14.20 10.27 11.48
CA ALA A 60 15.21 9.41 12.10
C ALA A 60 16.64 9.86 11.76
N ASN A 61 17.29 10.56 12.70
CA ASN A 61 18.67 11.04 12.60
C ASN A 61 18.95 11.79 11.28
N GLY A 62 18.11 12.77 10.96
CA GLY A 62 18.18 13.55 9.71
C GLY A 62 17.63 12.83 8.46
N GLY A 63 17.28 11.56 8.56
CA GLY A 63 16.60 10.79 7.52
C GLY A 63 15.13 10.53 7.88
N LEU A 64 14.53 9.54 7.21
CA LEU A 64 13.17 9.09 7.50
C LEU A 64 13.12 7.58 7.72
N LEU A 65 12.26 7.14 8.63
CA LEU A 65 11.74 5.77 8.64
C LEU A 65 10.38 5.78 7.95
N VAL A 66 10.24 4.97 6.91
CA VAL A 66 9.06 4.91 6.05
C VAL A 66 8.43 3.54 6.20
N GLY A 67 7.23 3.51 6.76
CA GLY A 67 6.40 2.31 6.87
C GLY A 67 5.52 2.14 5.64
N PHE A 68 5.40 0.90 5.19
CA PHE A 68 4.53 0.53 4.08
C PHE A 68 4.17 -0.96 4.10
N PHE A 69 3.13 -1.32 3.35
CA PHE A 69 2.85 -2.70 2.98
C PHE A 69 3.23 -2.95 1.53
N ILE A 70 3.74 -4.14 1.25
CA ILE A 70 3.90 -4.68 -0.10
C ILE A 70 3.01 -5.90 -0.26
N SER A 71 2.11 -5.86 -1.24
CA SER A 71 1.15 -6.94 -1.50
C SER A 71 1.54 -7.64 -2.82
N ASN A 72 1.62 -8.96 -2.79
CA ASN A 72 1.93 -9.81 -3.94
C ASN A 72 0.65 -10.44 -4.50
N GLY A 73 0.19 -9.96 -5.65
CA GLY A 73 -0.95 -10.52 -6.38
C GLY A 73 -0.62 -11.72 -7.27
N PHE A 74 0.62 -12.21 -7.29
CA PHE A 74 1.01 -13.38 -8.08
C PHE A 74 0.76 -14.70 -7.33
N SER A 75 0.49 -15.75 -8.10
CA SER A 75 0.40 -17.14 -7.62
C SER A 75 1.73 -17.74 -7.17
N LYS A 76 2.84 -17.05 -7.46
CA LYS A 76 4.19 -17.42 -7.03
C LYS A 76 4.74 -16.41 -6.03
N LYS A 77 5.64 -16.89 -5.19
CA LYS A 77 6.47 -16.06 -4.33
C LYS A 77 7.33 -15.12 -5.18
N ILE A 78 7.49 -13.88 -4.71
CA ILE A 78 8.42 -12.92 -5.30
C ILE A 78 9.60 -12.67 -4.37
N THR A 79 10.77 -12.45 -4.96
CA THR A 79 11.99 -12.05 -4.26
C THR A 79 12.40 -10.69 -4.82
N CYS A 80 12.53 -9.70 -3.95
CA CYS A 80 13.02 -8.38 -4.34
C CYS A 80 14.55 -8.43 -4.43
N THR A 81 15.15 -7.92 -5.50
CA THR A 81 16.62 -7.85 -5.66
C THR A 81 17.15 -6.44 -5.46
N ASN A 82 16.56 -5.46 -6.14
CA ASN A 82 16.82 -4.05 -5.92
C ASN A 82 15.49 -3.31 -5.88
N VAL A 83 15.32 -2.47 -4.87
CA VAL A 83 14.09 -1.72 -4.68
C VAL A 83 14.42 -0.26 -4.54
N SER A 84 13.89 0.53 -5.47
CA SER A 84 13.95 1.99 -5.43
C SER A 84 12.57 2.52 -5.10
N LEU A 85 12.48 3.34 -4.05
CA LEU A 85 11.24 3.96 -3.61
C LEU A 85 11.36 5.48 -3.62
N ILE A 86 10.28 6.14 -3.99
CA ILE A 86 10.12 7.60 -3.92
C ILE A 86 8.93 7.97 -3.05
N LEU A 87 9.12 8.98 -2.20
CA LEU A 87 8.04 9.70 -1.56
C LEU A 87 7.68 10.91 -2.41
N ILE A 88 6.40 11.08 -2.71
CA ILE A 88 5.90 12.21 -3.51
C ILE A 88 4.76 12.91 -2.79
N ASP A 89 4.62 14.22 -3.01
CA ASP A 89 3.45 14.99 -2.55
C ASP A 89 2.26 14.89 -3.53
N SER A 90 1.16 15.55 -3.19
CA SER A 90 -0.04 15.65 -4.04
C SER A 90 0.21 16.32 -5.40
N ASN A 91 1.25 17.14 -5.51
CA ASN A 91 1.68 17.82 -6.74
C ASN A 91 2.71 16.99 -7.52
N LYS A 92 3.02 15.76 -7.09
CA LYS A 92 4.01 14.87 -7.68
C LYS A 92 5.46 15.36 -7.55
N HIS A 93 5.74 16.27 -6.63
CA HIS A 93 7.13 16.62 -6.28
C HIS A 93 7.77 15.49 -5.48
N ILE A 94 9.02 15.15 -5.82
CA ILE A 94 9.79 14.14 -5.10
C ILE A 94 10.29 14.75 -3.78
N LEU A 95 9.88 14.15 -2.67
CA LEU A 95 10.23 14.56 -1.31
C LEU A 95 11.46 13.80 -0.80
N ALA A 96 11.59 12.54 -1.19
CA ALA A 96 12.72 11.69 -0.87
C ALA A 96 12.83 10.55 -1.88
N ARG A 97 14.04 10.04 -2.12
CA ARG A 97 14.30 8.91 -3.03
C ARG A 97 15.37 7.99 -2.42
N GLN A 98 15.05 6.72 -2.22
CA GLN A 98 15.99 5.76 -1.65
C GLN A 98 15.95 4.46 -2.43
N SER A 99 17.14 4.00 -2.83
CA SER A 99 17.35 2.63 -3.28
C SER A 99 17.98 1.82 -2.16
N PHE A 100 17.57 0.56 -2.05
CA PHE A 100 18.13 -0.39 -1.11
C PHE A 100 18.15 -1.79 -1.72
N ASP A 101 19.04 -2.62 -1.16
CA ASP A 101 19.08 -4.03 -1.49
C ASP A 101 17.72 -4.66 -1.13
N GLY A 102 17.21 -5.46 -2.07
CA GLY A 102 15.94 -6.15 -1.94
C GLY A 102 15.87 -7.10 -0.77
N GLU A 103 16.99 -7.54 -0.19
CA GLU A 103 17.05 -8.25 1.09
C GLU A 103 16.33 -7.51 2.23
N THR A 104 16.28 -6.17 2.17
CA THR A 104 15.54 -5.33 3.13
C THR A 104 14.05 -5.67 3.15
N ILE A 105 13.49 -6.04 1.99
CA ILE A 105 12.10 -6.53 1.87
C ILE A 105 12.07 -8.05 1.95
N GLY A 106 13.08 -8.73 1.41
CA GLY A 106 13.18 -10.17 1.29
C GLY A 106 12.10 -10.74 0.36
N GLU A 107 11.54 -11.88 0.77
CA GLU A 107 10.50 -12.55 0.02
C GLU A 107 9.09 -12.13 0.43
N VAL A 108 8.17 -12.12 -0.53
CA VAL A 108 6.72 -11.94 -0.33
C VAL A 108 6.00 -13.13 -0.93
N ASN A 109 5.30 -13.90 -0.11
CA ASN A 109 4.61 -15.13 -0.53
C ASN A 109 3.50 -14.82 -1.55
N SER A 110 3.08 -15.83 -2.31
CA SER A 110 1.95 -15.73 -3.23
C SER A 110 0.69 -15.23 -2.52
N TYR A 111 -0.05 -14.32 -3.15
CA TYR A 111 -1.31 -13.77 -2.64
C TYR A 111 -1.23 -13.29 -1.18
N SER A 112 -0.11 -12.69 -0.81
CA SER A 112 0.15 -12.25 0.57
C SER A 112 0.56 -10.79 0.63
N GLU A 113 0.51 -10.24 1.84
CA GLU A 113 0.99 -8.91 2.14
C GLU A 113 2.08 -8.97 3.22
N LYS A 114 3.08 -8.09 3.10
CA LYS A 114 4.17 -7.96 4.05
C LYS A 114 4.30 -6.53 4.53
N ALA A 115 4.37 -6.36 5.86
CA ALA A 115 4.70 -5.08 6.48
C ALA A 115 6.21 -4.82 6.38
N CYS A 116 6.58 -3.62 5.96
CA CYS A 116 7.96 -3.21 5.76
C CYS A 116 8.21 -1.84 6.38
N VAL A 117 9.44 -1.64 6.85
CA VAL A 117 9.97 -0.33 7.23
C VAL A 117 11.30 -0.15 6.52
N ALA A 118 11.42 0.91 5.72
CA ALA A 118 12.67 1.26 5.05
C ALA A 118 13.23 2.57 5.60
N ARG A 119 14.56 2.65 5.70
CA ARG A 119 15.25 3.88 6.10
C ARG A 119 15.69 4.66 4.86
N PHE A 120 15.20 5.90 4.76
CA PHE A 120 15.70 6.89 3.81
C PHE A 120 16.83 7.68 4.48
N LEU A 121 17.99 7.72 3.85
CA LEU A 121 19.18 8.39 4.39
C LEU A 121 19.04 9.92 4.29
N PRO A 122 19.71 10.70 5.18
CA PRO A 122 19.60 12.16 5.17
C PRO A 122 19.88 12.81 3.82
N LYS A 123 20.92 12.35 3.11
CA LYS A 123 21.30 12.86 1.77
C LYS A 123 20.24 12.62 0.68
N ASN A 124 19.26 11.76 0.97
CA ASN A 124 18.24 11.27 0.05
C ASN A 124 16.85 11.83 0.37
N VAL A 125 16.77 12.77 1.33
CA VAL A 125 15.57 13.49 1.72
C VAL A 125 15.74 14.94 1.28
N PHE A 126 14.80 15.44 0.48
CA PHE A 126 14.91 16.74 -0.21
C PHE A 126 14.08 17.84 0.43
N VAL A 127 13.44 17.54 1.56
CA VAL A 127 12.56 18.47 2.27
C VAL A 127 12.86 18.50 3.76
N ASN A 128 12.73 19.68 4.36
CA ASN A 128 12.93 19.88 5.80
C ASN A 128 11.74 19.42 6.64
N LYS A 129 10.54 19.39 6.05
CA LYS A 129 9.30 19.00 6.72
C LYS A 129 8.45 18.16 5.79
N ILE A 130 7.94 17.06 6.33
CA ILE A 130 7.07 16.13 5.62
C ILE A 130 5.63 16.69 5.60
N PRO A 131 5.00 16.86 4.41
CA PRO A 131 3.62 17.33 4.30
C PRO A 131 2.63 16.24 4.76
N LYS A 132 1.34 16.58 4.87
CA LYS A 132 0.31 15.59 5.25
C LYS A 132 -0.03 14.63 4.11
N ASP A 133 -0.10 15.14 2.88
CA ASP A 133 -0.53 14.38 1.72
C ASP A 133 0.70 13.83 0.99
N ILE A 134 0.98 12.55 1.25
CA ILE A 134 2.16 11.84 0.72
C ILE A 134 1.72 10.53 0.10
N GLN A 135 2.42 10.15 -0.97
CA GLN A 135 2.34 8.82 -1.55
C GLN A 135 3.73 8.20 -1.60
N LEU A 136 3.80 6.88 -1.46
CA LEU A 136 4.99 6.08 -1.69
C LEU A 136 4.81 5.33 -3.00
N CYS A 137 5.82 5.34 -3.86
CA CYS A 137 5.79 4.66 -5.14
C CYS A 137 7.09 3.90 -5.38
N PHE A 138 7.01 2.82 -6.18
CA PHE A 138 8.20 2.29 -6.82
C PHE A 138 8.75 3.31 -7.81
N ASP A 139 10.06 3.39 -7.86
CA ASP A 139 10.79 4.21 -8.79
C ASP A 139 11.30 3.33 -9.92
N LEU A 140 10.74 3.55 -11.11
CA LEU A 140 10.99 2.78 -12.34
C LEU A 140 11.84 3.56 -13.34
N SER A 141 12.44 4.68 -12.90
CA SER A 141 13.25 5.55 -13.76
C SER A 141 14.66 5.05 -14.00
#